data_AF-A0A7Z9M971-F1
#
_entry.id   AF-A0A7Z9M971-F1
#
_cell.length_a   1.000
_cell.length_b   1.000
_cell.length_c   1.000
_cell.angle_alpha   90.00
_cell.angle_beta   90.00
_cell.angle_gamma   90.00
#
_symmetry.space_group_name_H-M   'P 1'
#
loop_
_entity.id
_entity.type
_entity.pdbx_description
1 polymer ?
#
loop_
_entity_poly.entity_id
_entity_poly.type
_entity_poly.pdbx_seq_one_letter_code
_entity_poly.pdbx_strand_id
1 'polypeptide(L)'
;MVTRNFSNQNRPFHLGNWPLEKLPRSQETADPDILNCDLDTRNDADLNVMRSILNEYQSLFSTHLTGETAVAKAPIPDDLQARTNNLKSHCYFLDVDLVGCCYLKPDDWLASRNEIHRFAVIFLLELPRQPESGDPGDEWIAGTASDYTDLRLTEVAAVVSGYIRWMGFEAKGHVLSQSDVNLAKLAIRSGISRAEDGKLVAPFLKRGFRLGAVTTEMEISKDLPLSPNGPLVPRDPSIQEGRDGTKSGWYYEEEDKRLLHLGQYPMENIKRVDQPTTLVFAEEIIRVSKRGDFFKRAEAGDLGKKAQQERFRFPMKHPYALGMLPLIRGMVPLQGTRHSLKPTGIGGDLSNSLH
;
A
#
# COMPACT_ATOMS: atom_id res chain seq x y z
N MET A 1 -1.43 -21.59 -9.87
CA MET A 1 -0.55 -20.38 -9.78
C MET A 1 -1.32 -19.26 -10.43
N VAL A 2 -1.52 -18.15 -9.72
CA VAL A 2 -2.22 -17.01 -10.29
C VAL A 2 -1.29 -16.30 -11.27
N THR A 3 -1.60 -16.38 -12.56
CA THR A 3 -0.80 -15.79 -13.65
C THR A 3 -1.68 -14.95 -14.56
N ARG A 4 -1.10 -13.94 -15.20
CA ARG A 4 -1.79 -13.22 -16.28
C ARG A 4 -1.70 -14.05 -17.55
N ASN A 5 -2.77 -14.04 -18.34
CA ASN A 5 -2.78 -14.67 -19.66
C ASN A 5 -2.01 -13.83 -20.70
N PHE A 6 -1.97 -12.51 -20.50
CA PHE A 6 -1.36 -11.55 -21.43
C PHE A 6 -0.29 -10.70 -20.73
N SER A 7 0.74 -10.32 -21.49
CA SER A 7 1.80 -9.42 -21.04
C SER A 7 1.28 -8.01 -20.80
N ASN A 8 1.82 -7.34 -19.78
CA ASN A 8 1.55 -5.94 -19.48
C ASN A 8 2.66 -4.99 -19.96
N GLN A 9 3.60 -5.46 -20.79
CA GLN A 9 4.76 -4.67 -21.23
C GLN A 9 4.39 -3.32 -21.87
N ASN A 10 3.23 -3.25 -22.53
CA ASN A 10 2.74 -2.05 -23.22
C ASN A 10 1.69 -1.29 -22.40
N ARG A 11 1.37 -1.75 -21.18
CA ARG A 11 0.41 -1.08 -20.30
C ARG A 11 1.16 -0.01 -19.49
N PRO A 12 0.80 1.28 -19.62
CA PRO A 12 1.34 2.31 -18.74
C PRO A 12 1.07 1.98 -17.27
N PHE A 13 2.10 2.13 -16.42
CA PHE A 13 2.04 1.71 -15.03
C PHE A 13 0.94 2.42 -14.22
N HIS A 14 0.61 3.67 -14.58
CA HIS A 14 -0.45 4.46 -13.96
C HIS A 14 -1.88 3.93 -14.16
N LEU A 15 -2.06 2.90 -15.00
CA LEU A 15 -3.35 2.22 -15.18
C LEU A 15 -3.53 1.04 -14.21
N GLY A 16 -2.51 0.69 -13.42
CA GLY A 16 -2.60 -0.35 -12.40
C GLY A 16 -2.88 -1.76 -12.95
N ASN A 17 -3.29 -2.66 -12.05
CA ASN A 17 -3.48 -4.09 -12.36
C ASN A 17 -4.89 -4.45 -12.84
N TRP A 18 -5.85 -3.56 -12.63
CA TRP A 18 -7.25 -3.74 -12.97
C TRP A 18 -7.66 -2.78 -14.11
N PRO A 19 -8.54 -3.18 -15.05
CA PRO A 19 -8.89 -2.38 -16.22
C PRO A 19 -9.93 -1.30 -15.90
N LEU A 20 -9.60 -0.38 -14.98
CA LEU A 20 -10.46 0.74 -14.58
C LEU A 20 -10.86 1.64 -15.76
N GLU A 21 -10.02 1.73 -16.79
CA GLU A 21 -10.25 2.51 -18.01
C GLU A 21 -11.40 1.97 -18.87
N LYS A 22 -11.81 0.70 -18.66
CA LYS A 22 -12.93 0.07 -19.37
C LYS A 22 -14.26 0.22 -18.66
N LEU A 23 -14.27 0.78 -17.46
CA LEU A 23 -15.50 0.96 -16.69
C LEU A 23 -16.28 2.18 -17.20
N PRO A 24 -17.62 2.09 -17.35
CA PRO A 24 -18.44 3.23 -17.72
C PRO A 24 -18.28 4.38 -16.71
N ARG A 25 -18.08 5.59 -17.23
CA ARG A 25 -17.89 6.82 -16.43
C ARG A 25 -19.07 7.76 -16.57
N SER A 26 -19.29 8.59 -15.55
CA SER A 26 -20.30 9.66 -15.56
C SER A 26 -19.62 11.03 -15.57
N GLN A 27 -20.29 12.03 -16.17
CA GLN A 27 -19.90 13.45 -16.04
C GLN A 27 -20.46 14.05 -14.73
N GLU A 28 -21.48 13.42 -14.16
CA GLU A 28 -22.11 13.81 -12.91
C GLU A 28 -21.54 13.03 -11.74
N THR A 29 -21.25 13.72 -10.64
CA THR A 29 -20.99 13.11 -9.35
C THR A 29 -22.25 13.12 -8.49
N ALA A 30 -22.66 11.96 -8.01
CA ALA A 30 -23.43 11.89 -6.78
C ALA A 30 -22.51 12.23 -5.60
N ASP A 31 -22.92 13.14 -4.72
CA ASP A 31 -22.30 13.33 -3.40
C ASP A 31 -23.24 12.69 -2.36
N PRO A 32 -23.27 11.34 -2.24
CA PRO A 32 -24.14 10.71 -1.26
C PRO A 32 -23.68 11.06 0.16
N ASP A 33 -24.63 11.09 1.09
CA ASP A 33 -24.38 11.34 2.50
C ASP A 33 -23.79 10.09 3.17
N ILE A 34 -22.54 9.79 2.82
CA ILE A 34 -21.74 8.70 3.39
C ILE A 34 -20.58 9.36 4.09
N LEU A 35 -20.64 9.48 5.43
CA LEU A 35 -19.63 10.23 6.20
C LEU A 35 -18.24 9.59 6.08
N ASN A 36 -18.21 8.27 6.17
CA ASN A 36 -17.14 7.33 5.85
C ASN A 36 -17.81 5.96 5.62
N CYS A 37 -17.18 5.07 4.87
CA CYS A 37 -17.73 3.75 4.62
C CYS A 37 -17.97 2.96 5.92
N ASP A 38 -19.12 2.28 6.02
CA ASP A 38 -19.32 1.14 6.93
C ASP A 38 -18.44 0.00 6.42
N LEU A 39 -17.18 0.07 6.83
CA LEU A 39 -16.15 -0.90 6.50
C LEU A 39 -16.22 -1.99 7.56
N ASP A 40 -16.57 -3.21 7.13
CA ASP A 40 -16.79 -4.42 7.92
C ASP A 40 -16.54 -4.22 9.42
N THR A 41 -17.61 -3.89 10.15
CA THR A 41 -17.62 -3.70 11.61
C THR A 41 -17.57 -5.05 12.32
N ARG A 42 -16.86 -6.04 11.78
CA ARG A 42 -16.61 -7.27 12.53
C ARG A 42 -15.92 -6.85 13.80
N ASN A 43 -16.73 -6.87 14.85
CA ASN A 43 -16.34 -6.60 16.20
C ASN A 43 -15.60 -7.87 16.61
N ASP A 44 -14.38 -8.04 16.07
CA ASP A 44 -13.48 -9.11 16.47
C ASP A 44 -12.86 -8.66 17.78
N ALA A 45 -13.74 -8.53 18.77
CA ALA A 45 -13.45 -8.34 20.16
C ALA A 45 -12.97 -9.69 20.69
N ASP A 46 -11.67 -9.94 20.53
CA ASP A 46 -10.85 -10.49 21.60
C ASP A 46 -9.38 -10.22 21.26
N LEU A 47 -8.57 -10.10 22.31
CA LEU A 47 -7.18 -9.62 22.35
C LEU A 47 -6.23 -10.30 21.34
N ASN A 48 -6.33 -9.96 20.05
CA ASN A 48 -5.37 -10.43 19.07
C ASN A 48 -4.07 -9.62 19.19
N VAL A 49 -2.98 -10.28 19.60
CA VAL A 49 -1.63 -9.69 19.71
C VAL A 49 -1.21 -9.01 18.41
N MET A 50 -1.60 -9.55 17.25
CA MET A 50 -1.30 -8.95 15.96
C MET A 50 -1.92 -7.57 15.81
N ARG A 51 -3.14 -7.34 16.29
CA ARG A 51 -3.76 -6.00 16.25
C ARG A 51 -2.94 -4.98 17.03
N SER A 52 -2.45 -5.35 18.22
CA SER A 52 -1.59 -4.46 19.01
C SER A 52 -0.30 -4.09 18.27
N ILE A 53 0.32 -5.06 17.59
CA ILE A 53 1.53 -4.84 16.80
C ILE A 53 1.22 -3.93 15.61
N LEU A 54 0.16 -4.21 14.85
CA LEU A 54 -0.24 -3.41 13.69
C LEU A 54 -0.53 -1.96 14.09
N ASN A 55 -1.20 -1.74 15.21
CA ASN A 55 -1.51 -0.42 15.74
C ASN A 55 -0.27 0.36 16.20
N GLU A 56 0.77 -0.32 16.72
CA GLU A 56 2.04 0.33 17.08
C GLU A 56 2.73 0.93 15.84
N TYR A 57 2.82 0.15 14.76
CA TYR A 57 3.39 0.63 13.50
C TYR A 57 2.51 1.69 12.84
N GLN A 58 1.18 1.54 12.91
CA GLN A 58 0.27 2.52 12.33
C GLN A 58 0.42 3.86 13.05
N SER A 59 0.50 3.84 14.38
CA SER A 59 0.71 5.03 15.22
C SER A 59 2.00 5.75 14.85
N LEU A 60 3.09 5.00 14.63
CA LEU A 60 4.35 5.57 14.13
C LEU A 60 4.15 6.26 12.78
N PHE A 61 3.54 5.58 11.81
CA PHE A 61 3.37 6.12 10.45
C PHE A 61 2.43 7.32 10.41
N SER A 62 1.41 7.35 11.27
CA SER A 62 0.47 8.46 11.40
C SER A 62 1.16 9.79 11.76
N THR A 63 2.30 9.74 12.45
CA THR A 63 3.10 10.95 12.76
C THR A 63 3.71 11.62 11.52
N HIS A 64 3.70 10.93 10.37
CA HIS A 64 4.30 11.38 9.11
C HIS A 64 3.27 11.68 8.01
N LEU A 65 1.97 11.67 8.34
CA LEU A 65 0.89 12.11 7.43
C LEU A 65 1.01 13.59 7.07
N THR A 66 1.64 14.39 7.92
CA THR A 66 2.03 15.78 7.64
C THR A 66 3.53 15.98 7.89
N GLY A 67 4.06 17.13 7.52
CA GLY A 67 5.45 17.49 7.75
C GLY A 67 5.85 18.77 7.03
N GLU A 68 7.14 19.08 7.08
CA GLU A 68 7.69 20.24 6.38
C GLU A 68 7.60 20.06 4.86
N THR A 69 7.37 21.18 4.17
CA THR A 69 7.40 21.26 2.70
C THR A 69 8.73 21.86 2.26
N ALA A 70 9.35 21.25 1.25
CA ALA A 70 10.61 21.76 0.71
C ALA A 70 10.41 23.17 0.13
N VAL A 71 11.32 24.09 0.47
CA VAL A 71 11.25 25.48 -0.03
C VAL A 71 11.45 25.53 -1.55
N ALA A 72 12.32 24.67 -2.08
CA ALA A 72 12.55 24.58 -3.51
C ALA A 72 11.45 23.74 -4.19
N LYS A 73 10.84 24.28 -5.24
CA LYS A 73 9.96 23.52 -6.13
C LYS A 73 10.79 22.61 -7.03
N ALA A 74 10.45 21.33 -7.09
CA ALA A 74 11.08 20.39 -8.01
C ALA A 74 10.72 20.72 -9.48
N PRO A 75 11.60 20.43 -10.45
CA PRO A 75 11.28 20.57 -11.87
C PRO A 75 10.30 19.47 -12.29
N ILE A 76 9.00 19.73 -12.17
CA ILE A 76 7.93 18.83 -12.58
C ILE A 76 7.30 19.29 -13.90
N PRO A 77 6.72 18.40 -14.72
CA PRO A 77 6.07 18.79 -15.97
C PRO A 77 4.90 19.75 -15.74
N ASP A 78 4.60 20.64 -16.70
CA ASP A 78 3.40 21.49 -16.63
C ASP A 78 2.11 20.73 -16.97
N ASP A 79 2.20 19.63 -17.72
CA ASP A 79 1.07 18.77 -18.03
C ASP A 79 0.50 18.11 -16.77
N LEU A 80 -0.72 18.51 -16.42
CA LEU A 80 -1.46 18.00 -15.27
C LEU A 80 -1.74 16.49 -15.39
N GLN A 81 -1.90 15.97 -16.61
CA GLN A 81 -2.12 14.54 -16.81
C GLN A 81 -0.83 13.75 -16.54
N ALA A 82 0.33 14.24 -16.99
CA ALA A 82 1.62 13.65 -16.66
C ALA A 82 1.87 13.61 -15.13
N ARG A 83 1.53 14.69 -14.40
CA ARG A 83 1.60 14.71 -12.93
C ARG A 83 0.69 13.65 -12.31
N THR A 84 -0.55 13.59 -12.76
CA THR A 84 -1.56 12.62 -12.30
C THR A 84 -1.09 11.17 -12.52
N ASN A 85 -0.60 10.89 -13.73
CA ASN A 85 -0.08 9.57 -14.10
C ASN A 85 1.13 9.20 -13.24
N ASN A 86 2.00 10.16 -12.95
CA ASN A 86 3.14 9.95 -12.07
C ASN A 86 2.70 9.64 -10.62
N LEU A 87 1.76 10.39 -10.05
CA LEU A 87 1.25 10.11 -8.70
C LEU A 87 0.55 8.75 -8.61
N LYS A 88 -0.32 8.43 -9.58
CA LYS A 88 -0.95 7.10 -9.66
C LYS A 88 0.10 5.98 -9.72
N SER A 89 1.13 6.17 -10.53
CA SER A 89 2.25 5.21 -10.63
C SER A 89 2.94 5.00 -9.28
N HIS A 90 3.20 6.07 -8.53
CA HIS A 90 3.79 5.96 -7.20
C HIS A 90 2.87 5.30 -6.17
N CYS A 91 1.55 5.47 -6.26
CA CYS A 91 0.60 4.74 -5.42
C CYS A 91 0.58 3.24 -5.77
N TYR A 92 0.52 2.89 -7.06
CA TYR A 92 0.58 1.49 -7.51
C TYR A 92 1.92 0.82 -7.19
N PHE A 93 3.02 1.58 -7.18
CA PHE A 93 4.33 1.08 -6.76
C PHE A 93 4.36 0.69 -5.28
N LEU A 94 3.49 1.27 -4.45
CA LEU A 94 3.32 0.90 -3.04
C LEU A 94 2.20 -0.13 -2.82
N ASP A 95 1.86 -0.87 -3.87
CA ASP A 95 0.93 -2.00 -3.86
C ASP A 95 -0.52 -1.64 -3.52
N VAL A 96 -0.95 -0.41 -3.84
CA VAL A 96 -2.38 -0.04 -3.83
C VAL A 96 -3.13 -0.75 -4.95
N ASP A 97 -4.39 -1.18 -4.71
CA ASP A 97 -5.21 -1.85 -5.73
C ASP A 97 -5.86 -0.89 -6.73
N LEU A 98 -6.44 0.23 -6.26
CA LEU A 98 -7.10 1.22 -7.11
C LEU A 98 -6.70 2.65 -6.69
N VAL A 99 -6.47 3.53 -7.66
CA VAL A 99 -6.09 4.93 -7.43
C VAL A 99 -6.93 5.85 -8.31
N GLY A 100 -7.42 6.94 -7.72
CA GLY A 100 -8.16 7.98 -8.42
C GLY A 100 -7.76 9.38 -7.95
N CYS A 101 -8.02 10.37 -8.78
CA CYS A 101 -7.73 11.77 -8.50
C CYS A 101 -9.00 12.62 -8.67
N CYS A 102 -9.20 13.59 -7.80
CA CYS A 102 -10.35 14.50 -7.91
C CYS A 102 -10.07 15.88 -7.30
N TYR A 103 -10.98 16.82 -7.55
CA TYR A 103 -10.99 18.10 -6.84
C TYR A 103 -11.68 17.97 -5.49
N LEU A 104 -11.20 18.77 -4.54
CA LEU A 104 -11.86 19.01 -3.26
C LEU A 104 -12.96 20.08 -3.42
N LYS A 105 -14.13 19.77 -2.87
CA LYS A 105 -15.27 20.67 -2.66
C LYS A 105 -15.25 21.16 -1.20
N PRO A 106 -15.85 22.32 -0.89
CA PRO A 106 -15.95 22.81 0.49
C PRO A 106 -16.56 21.78 1.46
N ASP A 107 -17.59 21.05 1.04
CA ASP A 107 -18.32 20.08 1.88
C ASP A 107 -17.65 18.70 1.98
N ASP A 108 -16.42 18.57 1.49
CA ASP A 108 -15.60 17.38 1.73
C ASP A 108 -14.93 17.41 3.11
N TRP A 109 -14.72 18.60 3.68
CA TRP A 109 -14.02 18.77 4.94
C TRP A 109 -14.91 18.39 6.12
N LEU A 110 -14.42 17.49 6.96
CA LEU A 110 -15.08 17.03 8.20
C LEU A 110 -14.79 17.94 9.39
N ALA A 111 -13.75 18.77 9.27
CA ALA A 111 -13.29 19.71 10.27
C ALA A 111 -12.95 21.05 9.60
N SER A 112 -11.99 21.80 10.16
CA SER A 112 -11.50 23.04 9.56
C SER A 112 -10.92 22.80 8.18
N ARG A 113 -11.43 23.52 7.19
CA ARG A 113 -10.94 23.47 5.82
C ARG A 113 -9.51 23.98 5.71
N ASN A 114 -8.66 23.26 4.98
CA ASN A 114 -7.43 23.81 4.45
C ASN A 114 -7.74 24.57 3.15
N GLU A 115 -7.45 25.87 3.11
CA GLU A 115 -7.82 26.74 1.99
C GLU A 115 -6.94 26.56 0.74
N ILE A 116 -5.72 26.03 0.90
CA ILE A 116 -4.78 25.82 -0.22
C ILE A 116 -4.92 24.44 -0.86
N HIS A 117 -5.49 23.45 -0.17
CA HIS A 117 -5.71 22.12 -0.73
C HIS A 117 -6.90 22.10 -1.67
N ARG A 118 -6.63 21.82 -2.95
CA ARG A 118 -7.62 21.83 -4.03
C ARG A 118 -7.80 20.47 -4.70
N PHE A 119 -6.84 19.57 -4.53
CA PHE A 119 -6.81 18.26 -5.18
C PHE A 119 -6.65 17.15 -4.14
N ALA A 120 -7.17 15.98 -4.49
CA ALA A 120 -6.99 14.76 -3.73
C ALA A 120 -6.56 13.61 -4.64
N VAL A 121 -5.55 12.86 -4.19
CA VAL A 121 -5.23 11.52 -4.68
C VAL A 121 -5.81 10.54 -3.67
N ILE A 122 -6.83 9.79 -4.05
CA ILE A 122 -7.49 8.80 -3.20
C ILE A 122 -7.10 7.42 -3.70
N PHE A 123 -6.80 6.53 -2.77
CA PHE A 123 -6.38 5.17 -3.04
C PHE A 123 -7.12 4.18 -2.15
N LEU A 124 -7.26 2.99 -2.68
CA LEU A 124 -8.05 1.91 -2.12
C LEU A 124 -7.21 0.63 -2.13
N LEU A 125 -7.17 -0.03 -0.98
CA LEU A 125 -6.46 -1.30 -0.80
C LEU A 125 -7.46 -2.38 -0.39
N GLU A 126 -7.48 -3.50 -1.11
CA GLU A 126 -8.32 -4.66 -0.80
C GLU A 126 -7.87 -5.30 0.53
N LEU A 127 -8.83 -5.82 1.30
CA LEU A 127 -8.48 -6.60 2.49
C LEU A 127 -7.67 -7.84 2.09
N PRO A 128 -6.61 -8.19 2.86
CA PRO A 128 -5.78 -9.34 2.54
C PRO A 128 -6.57 -10.64 2.65
N ARG A 129 -6.07 -11.69 1.99
CA ARG A 129 -6.51 -13.06 2.26
C ARG A 129 -6.30 -13.40 3.73
N GLN A 130 -7.22 -14.18 4.27
CA GLN A 130 -7.21 -14.66 5.64
C GLN A 130 -7.08 -16.19 5.62
N PRO A 131 -6.42 -16.80 6.62
CA PRO A 131 -6.45 -18.24 6.82
C PRO A 131 -7.88 -18.73 7.12
N GLU A 132 -8.18 -19.98 6.76
CA GLU A 132 -9.43 -20.63 7.19
C GLU A 132 -9.33 -21.08 8.66
N SER A 133 -10.47 -21.39 9.29
CA SER A 133 -10.44 -21.91 10.66
C SER A 133 -9.73 -23.26 10.71
N GLY A 134 -8.74 -23.37 11.58
CA GLY A 134 -7.85 -24.55 11.70
C GLY A 134 -6.60 -24.50 10.83
N ASP A 135 -6.45 -23.50 9.95
CA ASP A 135 -5.19 -23.29 9.23
C ASP A 135 -4.08 -22.80 10.18
N PRO A 136 -2.80 -23.09 9.88
CA PRO A 136 -1.68 -22.57 10.66
C PRO A 136 -1.71 -21.03 10.77
N GLY A 137 -1.78 -20.53 12.01
CA GLY A 137 -1.76 -19.10 12.31
C GLY A 137 -3.10 -18.38 12.17
N ASP A 138 -4.22 -19.12 12.06
CA ASP A 138 -5.56 -18.54 12.06
C ASP A 138 -5.87 -17.73 13.32
N GLU A 139 -5.55 -18.27 14.50
CA GLU A 139 -5.68 -17.59 15.79
C GLU A 139 -4.88 -16.28 15.88
N TRP A 140 -3.82 -16.13 15.06
CA TRP A 140 -3.00 -14.92 15.04
C TRP A 140 -3.53 -13.87 14.07
N ILE A 141 -4.07 -14.27 12.92
CA ILE A 141 -4.34 -13.34 11.81
C ILE A 141 -5.84 -13.03 11.68
N ALA A 142 -6.71 -13.99 12.00
CA ALA A 142 -8.14 -13.84 11.86
C ALA A 142 -8.63 -12.58 12.57
N GLY A 143 -9.43 -11.78 11.85
CA GLY A 143 -10.00 -10.53 12.35
C GLY A 143 -9.07 -9.31 12.37
N THR A 144 -7.88 -9.41 11.77
CA THR A 144 -6.93 -8.27 11.67
C THR A 144 -6.80 -7.70 10.26
N ALA A 145 -7.61 -8.16 9.31
CA ALA A 145 -7.56 -7.72 7.91
C ALA A 145 -7.69 -6.19 7.78
N SER A 146 -8.64 -5.58 8.50
CA SER A 146 -8.84 -4.13 8.50
C SER A 146 -7.66 -3.39 9.14
N ASP A 147 -7.15 -3.85 10.28
CA ASP A 147 -6.01 -3.24 10.96
C ASP A 147 -4.75 -3.26 10.08
N TYR A 148 -4.49 -4.39 9.41
CA TYR A 148 -3.38 -4.53 8.48
C TYR A 148 -3.51 -3.57 7.29
N THR A 149 -4.71 -3.49 6.72
CA THR A 149 -4.98 -2.66 5.55
C THR A 149 -4.89 -1.17 5.91
N ASP A 150 -5.36 -0.79 7.10
CA ASP A 150 -5.24 0.57 7.62
C ASP A 150 -3.78 0.95 7.89
N LEU A 151 -2.96 0.06 8.46
CA LEU A 151 -1.51 0.25 8.57
C LEU A 151 -0.87 0.52 7.21
N ARG A 152 -1.17 -0.32 6.21
CA ARG A 152 -0.64 -0.17 4.84
C ARG A 152 -1.06 1.14 4.20
N LEU A 153 -2.32 1.56 4.37
CA LEU A 153 -2.79 2.84 3.84
C LEU A 153 -2.16 4.04 4.56
N THR A 154 -1.90 3.95 5.86
CA THR A 154 -1.16 4.99 6.60
C THR A 154 0.27 5.11 6.06
N GLU A 155 0.93 3.99 5.76
CA GLU A 155 2.25 4.00 5.10
C GLU A 155 2.19 4.72 3.74
N VAL A 156 1.26 4.31 2.87
CA VAL A 156 1.10 4.92 1.54
C VAL A 156 0.83 6.42 1.64
N ALA A 157 -0.10 6.83 2.52
CA ALA A 157 -0.45 8.22 2.73
C ALA A 157 0.73 9.06 3.24
N ALA A 158 1.52 8.53 4.17
CA ALA A 158 2.72 9.19 4.67
C ALA A 158 3.80 9.34 3.59
N VAL A 159 4.07 8.28 2.82
CA VAL A 159 5.09 8.30 1.76
C VAL A 159 4.69 9.23 0.61
N VAL A 160 3.44 9.14 0.12
CA VAL A 160 2.97 9.94 -1.02
C VAL A 160 2.84 11.42 -0.65
N SER A 161 2.33 11.74 0.56
CA SER A 161 2.30 13.14 1.02
C SER A 161 3.72 13.68 1.23
N GLY A 162 4.62 12.89 1.82
CA GLY A 162 6.04 13.24 1.94
C GLY A 162 6.71 13.48 0.59
N TYR A 163 6.43 12.65 -0.41
CA TYR A 163 6.93 12.82 -1.78
C TYR A 163 6.51 14.17 -2.38
N ILE A 164 5.23 14.53 -2.27
CA ILE A 164 4.70 15.81 -2.78
C ILE A 164 5.32 16.99 -2.03
N ARG A 165 5.46 16.89 -0.70
CA ARG A 165 6.16 17.90 0.11
C ARG A 165 7.63 18.06 -0.26
N TRP A 166 8.34 16.97 -0.58
CA TRP A 166 9.71 17.03 -1.09
C TRP A 166 9.83 17.60 -2.51
N MET A 167 8.74 17.59 -3.30
CA MET A 167 8.65 18.36 -4.54
C MET A 167 8.30 19.84 -4.32
N GLY A 168 8.05 20.21 -3.06
CA GLY A 168 7.84 21.58 -2.62
C GLY A 168 6.38 22.03 -2.57
N PHE A 169 5.41 21.12 -2.65
CA PHE A 169 3.98 21.43 -2.55
C PHE A 169 3.40 20.97 -1.21
N GLU A 170 2.51 21.76 -0.60
CA GLU A 170 1.79 21.31 0.59
C GLU A 170 0.98 20.05 0.26
N ALA A 171 1.12 19.03 1.11
CA ALA A 171 0.30 17.85 1.07
C ALA A 171 0.15 17.22 2.46
N LYS A 172 -1.05 16.69 2.71
CA LYS A 172 -1.40 15.93 3.91
C LYS A 172 -1.99 14.57 3.55
N GLY A 173 -1.49 13.53 4.19
CA GLY A 173 -2.06 12.19 4.16
C GLY A 173 -3.29 12.06 5.07
N HIS A 174 -4.24 11.25 4.66
CA HIS A 174 -5.49 10.98 5.37
C HIS A 174 -5.79 9.49 5.36
N VAL A 175 -6.18 8.98 6.52
CA VAL A 175 -6.66 7.62 6.72
C VAL A 175 -7.90 7.66 7.60
N LEU A 176 -8.66 6.58 7.67
CA LEU A 176 -9.95 6.56 8.36
C LEU A 176 -9.88 7.01 9.83
N SER A 177 -8.83 6.62 10.54
CA SER A 177 -8.60 7.02 11.94
C SER A 177 -8.13 8.48 12.09
N GLN A 178 -7.63 9.10 11.01
CA GLN A 178 -7.05 10.44 11.01
C GLN A 178 -7.27 11.13 9.66
N SER A 179 -8.49 11.60 9.44
CA SER A 179 -8.88 12.33 8.22
C SER A 179 -9.60 13.64 8.55
N ASP A 180 -9.26 14.70 7.82
CA ASP A 180 -10.01 15.95 7.84
C ASP A 180 -11.02 16.00 6.69
N VAL A 181 -11.05 14.98 5.83
CA VAL A 181 -11.89 14.90 4.64
C VAL A 181 -12.69 13.61 4.60
N ASN A 182 -13.85 13.66 3.95
CA ASN A 182 -14.71 12.51 3.74
C ASN A 182 -14.14 11.60 2.64
N LEU A 183 -13.50 10.51 3.04
CA LEU A 183 -12.81 9.60 2.10
C LEU A 183 -13.79 8.91 1.15
N ALA A 184 -15.02 8.64 1.58
CA ALA A 184 -16.05 8.00 0.77
C ALA A 184 -16.48 8.88 -0.41
N LYS A 185 -16.75 10.17 -0.15
CA LYS A 185 -17.07 11.15 -1.20
C LYS A 185 -15.93 11.26 -2.23
N LEU A 186 -14.68 11.27 -1.78
CA LEU A 186 -13.52 11.33 -2.69
C LEU A 186 -13.38 10.06 -3.53
N ALA A 187 -13.58 8.88 -2.94
CA ALA A 187 -13.51 7.60 -3.65
C ALA A 187 -14.58 7.50 -4.76
N ILE A 188 -15.80 7.95 -4.49
CA ILE A 188 -16.88 8.01 -5.49
C ILE A 188 -16.54 9.02 -6.59
N ARG A 189 -16.14 10.24 -6.20
CA ARG A 189 -15.86 11.33 -7.15
C ARG A 189 -14.70 11.04 -8.08
N SER A 190 -13.66 10.39 -7.58
CA SER A 190 -12.51 9.95 -8.38
C SER A 190 -12.80 8.69 -9.22
N GLY A 191 -13.95 8.06 -8.99
CA GLY A 191 -14.41 6.89 -9.74
C GLY A 191 -13.59 5.62 -9.46
N ILE A 192 -13.15 5.42 -8.22
CA ILE A 192 -12.62 4.12 -7.77
C ILE A 192 -13.67 3.29 -7.01
N SER A 193 -14.79 3.91 -6.63
CA SER A 193 -15.94 3.25 -6.01
C SER A 193 -17.25 3.90 -6.45
N ARG A 194 -18.37 3.26 -6.10
CA ARG A 194 -19.72 3.85 -6.16
C ARG A 194 -20.48 3.53 -4.86
N ALA A 195 -21.56 4.27 -4.60
CA ALA A 195 -22.49 3.94 -3.54
C ALA A 195 -23.58 3.00 -4.07
N GLU A 196 -23.81 1.88 -3.40
CA GLU A 196 -24.93 0.97 -3.62
C GLU A 196 -25.53 0.58 -2.27
N ASP A 197 -26.85 0.71 -2.12
CA ASP A 197 -27.58 0.35 -0.89
C ASP A 197 -26.96 0.92 0.40
N GLY A 198 -26.51 2.18 0.33
CA GLY A 198 -25.89 2.88 1.47
C GLY A 198 -24.44 2.48 1.78
N LYS A 199 -23.82 1.61 0.96
CA LYS A 199 -22.44 1.14 1.14
C LYS A 199 -21.56 1.50 -0.04
N LEU A 200 -20.26 1.63 0.20
CA LEU A 200 -19.30 1.72 -0.90
C LEU A 200 -19.03 0.34 -1.47
N VAL A 201 -19.04 0.27 -2.80
CA VAL A 201 -18.58 -0.90 -3.55
C VAL A 201 -17.48 -0.47 -4.52
N ALA A 202 -16.49 -1.33 -4.68
CA ALA A 202 -15.37 -1.13 -5.60
C ALA A 202 -15.42 -2.18 -6.71
N PRO A 203 -15.08 -1.83 -7.95
CA PRO A 203 -15.03 -2.80 -9.04
C PRO A 203 -13.90 -3.82 -8.79
N PHE A 204 -14.09 -5.04 -9.29
CA PHE A 204 -13.14 -6.15 -9.29
C PHE A 204 -12.82 -6.81 -7.93
N LEU A 205 -12.83 -6.04 -6.84
CA LEU A 205 -12.41 -6.51 -5.52
C LEU A 205 -13.51 -7.31 -4.82
N LYS A 206 -13.17 -8.47 -4.26
CA LYS A 206 -14.14 -9.42 -3.66
C LYS A 206 -14.05 -9.51 -2.14
N ARG A 207 -12.97 -9.02 -1.52
CA ARG A 207 -12.70 -9.18 -0.07
C ARG A 207 -13.04 -7.95 0.78
N GLY A 208 -13.65 -6.92 0.20
CA GLY A 208 -13.78 -5.62 0.86
C GLY A 208 -12.47 -4.84 0.80
N PHE A 209 -12.46 -3.61 1.31
CA PHE A 209 -11.31 -2.71 1.15
C PHE A 209 -11.29 -1.64 2.24
N ARG A 210 -10.20 -0.87 2.30
CA ARG A 210 -10.08 0.35 3.10
C ARG A 210 -9.63 1.50 2.20
N LEU A 211 -9.75 2.74 2.69
CA LEU A 211 -9.43 3.96 1.93
C LEU A 211 -8.35 4.80 2.62
N GLY A 212 -7.49 5.41 1.80
CA GLY A 212 -6.57 6.46 2.21
C GLY A 212 -6.46 7.53 1.13
N ALA A 213 -6.10 8.75 1.50
CA ALA A 213 -5.94 9.85 0.56
C ALA A 213 -4.70 10.69 0.85
N VAL A 214 -4.32 11.50 -0.12
CA VAL A 214 -3.46 12.66 0.06
C VAL A 214 -4.17 13.88 -0.53
N THR A 215 -4.37 14.92 0.27
CA THR A 215 -4.83 16.23 -0.20
C THR A 215 -3.62 17.12 -0.46
N THR A 216 -3.69 18.00 -1.46
CA THR A 216 -2.54 18.84 -1.85
C THR A 216 -2.96 20.12 -2.59
N GLU A 217 -2.07 21.13 -2.57
CA GLU A 217 -2.11 22.28 -3.47
C GLU A 217 -1.59 21.96 -4.89
N MET A 218 -0.86 20.85 -5.08
CA MET A 218 -0.25 20.53 -6.37
C MET A 218 -1.33 20.22 -7.42
N GLU A 219 -1.34 20.99 -8.50
CA GLU A 219 -2.31 20.81 -9.57
C GLU A 219 -2.12 19.49 -10.31
N ILE A 220 -3.23 18.77 -10.48
CA ILE A 220 -3.35 17.48 -11.18
C ILE A 220 -4.67 17.41 -11.96
N SER A 221 -4.75 16.51 -12.94
CA SER A 221 -6.00 16.19 -13.63
C SER A 221 -6.92 15.38 -12.72
N LYS A 222 -8.24 15.61 -12.86
CA LYS A 222 -9.26 14.78 -12.20
C LYS A 222 -9.62 13.57 -13.06
N ASP A 223 -10.00 12.50 -12.40
CA ASP A 223 -10.73 11.39 -12.99
C ASP A 223 -12.24 11.69 -13.04
N LEU A 224 -12.97 10.82 -13.75
CA LEU A 224 -14.42 10.84 -13.78
C LEU A 224 -14.99 9.78 -12.84
N PRO A 225 -16.12 10.06 -12.16
CA PRO A 225 -16.82 9.07 -11.35
C PRO A 225 -17.27 7.89 -12.20
N LEU A 226 -17.48 6.74 -11.55
CA LEU A 226 -18.11 5.58 -12.19
C LEU A 226 -19.57 5.91 -12.53
N SER A 227 -20.11 5.28 -13.57
CA SER A 227 -21.53 5.41 -13.88
C SER A 227 -22.38 4.90 -12.71
N PRO A 228 -23.41 5.65 -12.26
CA PRO A 228 -24.31 5.19 -11.23
C PRO A 228 -25.27 4.10 -11.75
N ASN A 229 -25.39 3.95 -13.07
CA ASN A 229 -26.35 3.05 -13.70
C ASN A 229 -25.66 1.81 -14.28
N GLY A 230 -26.37 0.68 -14.25
CA GLY A 230 -25.89 -0.57 -14.83
C GLY A 230 -24.89 -1.33 -13.94
N PRO A 231 -24.28 -2.41 -14.47
CA PRO A 231 -23.36 -3.24 -13.70
C PRO A 231 -22.05 -2.51 -13.40
N LEU A 232 -21.52 -2.70 -12.18
CA LEU A 232 -20.25 -2.08 -11.73
C LEU A 232 -19.06 -2.46 -12.64
N VAL A 233 -19.02 -3.73 -13.04
CA VAL A 233 -18.08 -4.25 -14.03
C VAL A 233 -18.89 -4.74 -15.23
N PRO A 234 -18.68 -4.18 -16.44
CA PRO A 234 -19.44 -4.58 -17.61
C PRO A 234 -19.10 -6.02 -18.01
N ARG A 235 -20.04 -6.69 -18.70
CA ARG A 235 -19.83 -8.01 -19.29
C ARG A 235 -18.98 -7.87 -20.56
N ASP A 236 -17.69 -7.66 -20.40
CA ASP A 236 -16.71 -7.54 -21.47
C ASP A 236 -15.70 -8.71 -21.40
N PRO A 237 -15.61 -9.57 -22.43
CA PRO A 237 -14.63 -10.66 -22.49
C PRO A 237 -13.19 -10.18 -22.33
N SER A 238 -12.86 -8.98 -22.80
CA SER A 238 -11.51 -8.43 -22.71
C SER A 238 -11.10 -8.08 -21.26
N ILE A 239 -12.07 -7.76 -20.39
CA ILE A 239 -11.87 -7.61 -18.95
C ILE A 239 -11.68 -8.99 -18.32
N GLN A 240 -12.56 -9.93 -18.63
CA GLN A 240 -12.52 -11.29 -18.06
C GLN A 240 -11.21 -12.01 -18.37
N GLU A 241 -10.74 -11.93 -19.60
CA GLU A 241 -9.50 -12.59 -20.03
C GLU A 241 -8.22 -11.82 -19.64
N GLY A 242 -8.35 -10.54 -19.29
CA GLY A 242 -7.23 -9.65 -18.96
C GLY A 242 -6.37 -9.27 -20.19
N ARG A 243 -7.00 -9.01 -21.34
CA ARG A 243 -6.31 -8.85 -22.65
C ARG A 243 -5.26 -7.74 -22.68
N ASP A 244 -5.41 -6.69 -21.89
CA ASP A 244 -4.46 -5.58 -21.81
C ASP A 244 -3.38 -5.79 -20.74
N GLY A 245 -3.12 -7.06 -20.41
CA GLY A 245 -2.19 -7.46 -19.37
C GLY A 245 -2.69 -7.09 -17.98
N THR A 246 -3.99 -7.15 -17.72
CA THR A 246 -4.59 -6.97 -16.37
C THR A 246 -4.79 -8.30 -15.65
N LYS A 247 -5.17 -8.27 -14.37
CA LYS A 247 -5.68 -9.46 -13.66
C LYS A 247 -6.92 -9.99 -14.40
N SER A 248 -7.06 -11.31 -14.49
CA SER A 248 -8.22 -11.99 -15.10
C SER A 248 -9.42 -12.02 -14.15
N GLY A 249 -10.61 -12.25 -14.70
CA GLY A 249 -11.85 -12.36 -13.92
C GLY A 249 -11.89 -13.56 -12.97
N TRP A 250 -11.13 -14.62 -13.28
CA TRP A 250 -10.97 -15.81 -12.44
C TRP A 250 -9.75 -15.75 -11.49
N TYR A 251 -9.20 -14.55 -11.25
CA TYR A 251 -8.03 -14.36 -10.39
C TYR A 251 -8.24 -14.98 -8.99
N TYR A 252 -9.38 -14.69 -8.36
CA TYR A 252 -9.69 -15.14 -7.01
C TYR A 252 -9.91 -16.65 -6.96
N GLU A 253 -10.65 -17.19 -7.92
CA GLU A 253 -10.92 -18.63 -8.03
C GLU A 253 -9.62 -19.45 -8.15
N GLU A 254 -8.58 -18.93 -8.80
CA GLU A 254 -7.28 -19.59 -8.86
C GLU A 254 -6.43 -19.38 -7.61
N GLU A 255 -6.58 -18.24 -6.93
CA GLU A 255 -5.86 -17.92 -5.70
C GLU A 255 -6.37 -18.76 -4.53
N ASP A 256 -7.69 -18.93 -4.43
CA ASP A 256 -8.38 -19.62 -3.34
C ASP A 256 -8.14 -21.13 -3.35
N LYS A 257 -7.68 -21.71 -4.47
CA LYS A 257 -7.26 -23.12 -4.54
C LYS A 257 -5.99 -23.44 -3.73
N ARG A 258 -5.26 -22.43 -3.24
CA ARG A 258 -4.00 -22.60 -2.51
C ARG A 258 -4.11 -22.10 -1.09
N LEU A 259 -3.74 -22.93 -0.11
CA LEU A 259 -3.64 -22.53 1.28
C LEU A 259 -2.71 -21.31 1.44
N LEU A 260 -3.07 -20.40 2.34
CA LEU A 260 -2.37 -19.12 2.51
C LEU A 260 -0.87 -19.31 2.82
N HIS A 261 -0.54 -20.27 3.69
CA HIS A 261 0.83 -20.54 4.11
C HIS A 261 1.74 -21.10 3.00
N LEU A 262 1.19 -21.54 1.86
CA LEU A 262 1.96 -22.00 0.70
C LEU A 262 2.40 -20.84 -0.21
N GLY A 263 1.90 -19.64 0.02
CA GLY A 263 2.19 -18.46 -0.78
C GLY A 263 1.68 -18.54 -2.23
N GLN A 264 1.92 -17.46 -2.98
CA GLN A 264 1.46 -17.32 -4.36
C GLN A 264 2.24 -18.21 -5.34
N TYR A 265 3.55 -18.35 -5.13
CA TYR A 265 4.44 -19.10 -6.01
C TYR A 265 4.53 -20.56 -5.56
N PRO A 266 4.54 -21.53 -6.50
CA PRO A 266 4.52 -22.96 -6.18
C PRO A 266 5.90 -23.48 -5.76
N MET A 267 6.40 -23.00 -4.61
CA MET A 267 7.72 -23.34 -4.06
C MET A 267 7.80 -24.79 -3.57
N GLU A 268 6.68 -25.47 -3.40
CA GLU A 268 6.58 -26.91 -3.13
C GLU A 268 7.05 -27.77 -4.32
N ASN A 269 7.04 -27.22 -5.54
CA ASN A 269 7.52 -27.93 -6.73
C ASN A 269 9.04 -27.84 -6.91
N ILE A 270 9.70 -26.98 -6.11
CA ILE A 270 11.16 -26.82 -6.18
C ILE A 270 11.81 -27.94 -5.36
N LYS A 271 12.65 -28.75 -6.02
CA LYS A 271 13.38 -29.85 -5.39
C LYS A 271 14.15 -29.35 -4.17
N ARG A 272 13.92 -30.00 -3.03
CA ARG A 272 14.65 -29.76 -1.79
C ARG A 272 15.83 -30.72 -1.67
N VAL A 273 16.92 -30.22 -1.11
CA VAL A 273 18.16 -30.94 -0.82
C VAL A 273 18.65 -30.48 0.54
N ASP A 274 19.26 -31.39 1.31
CA ASP A 274 19.70 -31.08 2.69
C ASP A 274 20.92 -30.16 2.72
N GLN A 275 21.73 -30.17 1.66
CA GLN A 275 22.90 -29.33 1.49
C GLN A 275 22.70 -28.36 0.32
N PRO A 276 23.11 -27.09 0.44
CA PRO A 276 23.05 -26.16 -0.67
C PRO A 276 23.75 -26.69 -1.92
N THR A 277 23.36 -26.19 -3.10
CA THR A 277 24.00 -26.55 -4.37
C THR A 277 25.43 -26.01 -4.51
N THR A 278 25.88 -25.18 -3.57
CA THR A 278 27.24 -24.66 -3.44
C THR A 278 27.87 -25.21 -2.16
N LEU A 279 29.16 -25.54 -2.22
CA LEU A 279 29.91 -26.08 -1.09
C LEU A 279 29.95 -25.08 0.08
N VAL A 280 29.68 -25.56 1.29
CA VAL A 280 29.71 -24.78 2.54
C VAL A 280 30.50 -25.55 3.59
N PHE A 281 31.68 -25.06 3.94
CA PHE A 281 32.49 -25.57 5.06
C PHE A 281 32.23 -24.70 6.29
N ALA A 282 31.25 -25.07 7.11
CA ALA A 282 30.77 -24.24 8.23
C ALA A 282 31.87 -23.95 9.27
N GLU A 283 32.77 -24.91 9.46
CA GLU A 283 33.94 -24.86 10.32
C GLU A 283 35.02 -23.86 9.85
N GLU A 284 35.01 -23.50 8.56
CA GLU A 284 35.95 -22.53 7.98
C GLU A 284 35.38 -21.10 7.91
N ILE A 285 34.08 -20.92 8.15
CA ILE A 285 33.42 -19.61 8.04
C ILE A 285 33.71 -18.75 9.27
N ILE A 286 34.48 -17.68 9.06
CA ILE A 286 34.79 -16.69 10.11
C ILE A 286 33.73 -15.58 10.12
N ARG A 287 33.23 -15.24 11.32
CA ARG A 287 32.33 -14.10 11.51
C ARG A 287 33.05 -12.78 11.18
N VAL A 288 32.41 -11.95 10.35
CA VAL A 288 32.95 -10.65 9.94
C VAL A 288 32.38 -9.52 10.79
N SER A 289 33.22 -8.55 11.15
CA SER A 289 32.78 -7.33 11.85
C SER A 289 31.82 -6.51 10.98
N LYS A 290 30.77 -5.94 11.57
CA LYS A 290 29.87 -5.00 10.86
C LYS A 290 30.61 -3.79 10.28
N ARG A 291 31.77 -3.41 10.82
CA ARG A 291 32.64 -2.35 10.25
C ARG A 291 33.22 -2.74 8.88
N GLY A 292 33.28 -4.03 8.58
CA GLY A 292 33.72 -4.57 7.29
C GLY A 292 32.68 -4.47 6.17
N ASP A 293 31.41 -4.19 6.48
CA ASP A 293 30.37 -3.85 5.49
C ASP A 293 30.87 -2.67 4.64
N PHE A 294 30.87 -2.82 3.31
CA PHE A 294 31.43 -1.82 2.40
C PHE A 294 30.71 -0.47 2.46
N PHE A 295 29.44 -0.43 2.86
CA PHE A 295 28.76 0.83 3.14
C PHE A 295 29.31 1.51 4.40
N LYS A 296 29.69 0.74 5.43
CA LYS A 296 30.33 1.25 6.65
C LYS A 296 31.79 1.62 6.44
N ARG A 297 32.49 0.90 5.56
CA ARG A 297 33.81 1.27 5.08
C ARG A 297 33.79 2.60 4.32
N ALA A 298 32.84 2.77 3.41
CA ALA A 298 32.65 4.04 2.69
C ALA A 298 32.36 5.20 3.65
N GLU A 299 31.46 4.99 4.62
CA GLU A 299 31.15 5.95 5.70
C GLU A 299 32.39 6.38 6.49
N ALA A 300 33.29 5.44 6.78
CA ALA A 300 34.52 5.68 7.52
C ALA A 300 35.67 6.26 6.67
N GLY A 301 35.50 6.38 5.35
CA GLY A 301 36.50 6.96 4.45
C GLY A 301 37.45 5.96 3.79
N ASP A 302 37.29 4.66 4.03
CA ASP A 302 38.16 3.60 3.46
C ASP A 302 38.16 3.57 1.93
N LEU A 303 37.10 4.09 1.30
CA LEU A 303 36.90 4.13 -0.15
C LEU A 303 37.12 5.53 -0.75
N GLY A 304 37.75 6.43 0.01
CA GLY A 304 38.08 7.79 -0.42
C GLY A 304 36.97 8.83 -0.21
N LYS A 305 37.34 10.11 -0.36
CA LYS A 305 36.51 11.27 0.03
C LYS A 305 35.15 11.30 -0.67
N LYS A 306 35.08 10.95 -1.95
CA LYS A 306 33.82 10.97 -2.72
C LYS A 306 32.81 9.96 -2.18
N ALA A 307 33.25 8.72 -1.91
CA ALA A 307 32.38 7.68 -1.36
C ALA A 307 31.89 8.05 0.04
N GLN A 308 32.78 8.63 0.85
CA GLN A 308 32.45 9.11 2.19
C GLN A 308 31.38 10.22 2.16
N GLN A 309 31.57 11.24 1.32
CA GLN A 309 30.63 12.36 1.20
C GLN A 309 29.24 11.91 0.69
N GLU A 310 29.20 11.06 -0.33
CA GLU A 310 27.93 10.63 -0.94
C GLU A 310 27.23 9.51 -0.17
N ARG A 311 27.85 8.91 0.86
CA ARG A 311 27.35 7.72 1.56
C ARG A 311 25.91 7.83 2.06
N PHE A 312 25.53 8.97 2.63
CA PHE A 312 24.17 9.16 3.14
C PHE A 312 23.21 9.67 2.07
N ARG A 313 23.73 10.34 1.05
CA ARG A 313 22.95 10.99 0.00
C ARG A 313 22.61 10.06 -1.15
N PHE A 314 23.44 9.06 -1.44
CA PHE A 314 23.31 8.26 -2.67
C PHE A 314 21.93 7.60 -2.87
N PRO A 315 21.23 7.08 -1.84
CA PRO A 315 19.92 6.45 -2.02
C PRO A 315 18.77 7.45 -1.81
N MET A 316 19.07 8.70 -1.43
CA MET A 316 18.10 9.72 -1.00
C MET A 316 18.13 10.94 -1.92
N LYS A 317 18.44 10.73 -3.21
CA LYS A 317 18.48 11.81 -4.22
C LYS A 317 17.12 12.12 -4.82
N HIS A 318 16.20 11.16 -4.80
CA HIS A 318 14.88 11.31 -5.37
C HIS A 318 13.86 11.65 -4.26
N PRO A 319 12.96 12.64 -4.45
CA PRO A 319 11.93 13.01 -3.48
C PRO A 319 11.10 11.83 -2.96
N TYR A 320 10.84 10.85 -3.82
CA TYR A 320 10.07 9.67 -3.44
C TYR A 320 10.78 8.81 -2.38
N ALA A 321 12.09 8.60 -2.51
CA ALA A 321 12.88 7.89 -1.49
C ALA A 321 12.96 8.69 -0.18
N LEU A 322 13.01 10.02 -0.29
CA LEU A 322 12.96 10.92 0.87
C LEU A 322 11.60 10.85 1.60
N GLY A 323 10.50 10.56 0.89
CA GLY A 323 9.18 10.29 1.50
C GLY A 323 9.15 9.01 2.35
N MET A 324 9.95 8.00 2.01
CA MET A 324 10.05 6.73 2.76
C MET A 324 10.98 6.81 3.97
N LEU A 325 11.96 7.72 3.93
CA LEU A 325 13.04 7.79 4.91
C LEU A 325 12.58 7.93 6.37
N PRO A 326 11.56 8.76 6.71
CA PRO A 326 11.09 8.90 8.09
C PRO A 326 10.57 7.57 8.66
N LEU A 327 9.80 6.82 7.87
CA LEU A 327 9.25 5.52 8.29
C LEU A 327 10.35 4.49 8.48
N ILE A 328 11.29 4.40 7.53
CA ILE A 328 12.44 3.48 7.62
C ILE A 328 13.24 3.73 8.90
N ARG A 329 13.51 4.98 9.25
CA ARG A 329 14.25 5.35 10.47
C ARG A 329 13.42 5.13 11.72
N GLY A 330 12.13 5.48 11.68
CA GLY A 330 11.20 5.35 12.78
C GLY A 330 10.98 3.91 13.24
N MET A 331 11.11 2.93 12.33
CA MET A 331 10.98 1.50 12.68
C MET A 331 12.22 0.91 13.35
N VAL A 332 13.40 1.55 13.29
CA VAL A 332 14.64 0.97 13.85
C VAL A 332 14.54 0.70 15.37
N PRO A 333 13.99 1.61 16.20
CA PRO A 333 13.78 1.34 17.63
C PRO A 333 12.79 0.20 17.93
N LEU A 334 11.93 -0.18 16.97
CA LEU A 334 10.88 -1.20 17.13
C LEU A 334 11.34 -2.62 16.74
N GLN A 335 12.62 -2.83 16.44
CA GLN A 335 13.15 -4.13 15.99
C GLN A 335 13.18 -5.24 17.07
N GLY A 336 12.82 -4.94 18.32
CA GLY A 336 12.67 -5.93 19.39
C GLY A 336 13.91 -6.18 20.24
N THR A 337 13.90 -7.30 20.97
CA THR A 337 14.84 -7.60 22.06
C THR A 337 15.94 -8.59 21.65
N ARG A 338 17.07 -8.56 22.37
CA ARG A 338 18.19 -9.52 22.22
C ARG A 338 18.28 -10.53 23.37
N HIS A 339 17.59 -10.27 24.47
CA HIS A 339 17.54 -11.16 25.62
C HIS A 339 16.43 -12.18 25.43
N SER A 340 16.65 -13.39 25.94
CA SER A 340 15.63 -14.43 25.91
C SER A 340 14.37 -13.97 26.64
N LEU A 341 13.22 -14.17 26.01
CA LEU A 341 11.93 -14.01 26.65
C LEU A 341 11.47 -15.36 27.19
N LYS A 342 10.63 -15.34 28.24
CA LYS A 342 9.98 -16.55 28.71
C LYS A 342 8.90 -16.94 27.69
N PRO A 343 8.88 -18.18 27.19
CA PRO A 343 7.81 -18.65 26.33
C PRO A 343 6.45 -18.42 27.01
N THR A 344 5.53 -17.81 26.28
CA THR A 344 4.17 -17.55 26.77
C THR A 344 3.23 -18.74 26.53
N GLY A 345 3.65 -19.73 25.74
CA GLY A 345 2.80 -20.85 25.29
C GLY A 345 1.74 -20.43 24.26
N ILE A 346 1.66 -19.14 23.93
CA ILE A 346 0.77 -18.59 22.90
C ILE A 346 1.38 -18.93 21.54
N GLY A 347 0.63 -19.64 20.68
CA GLY A 347 1.09 -20.06 19.35
C GLY A 347 1.57 -21.52 19.23
N GLY A 348 1.33 -22.36 20.24
CA GLY A 348 1.66 -23.79 20.21
C GLY A 348 3.03 -24.14 20.77
N ASP A 349 3.37 -25.43 20.72
CA ASP A 349 4.64 -25.94 21.21
C ASP A 349 5.80 -25.45 20.30
N LEU A 350 6.88 -24.95 20.90
CA LEU A 350 8.05 -24.40 20.18
C LEU A 350 8.88 -25.49 19.48
N SER A 351 8.38 -26.72 19.45
CA SER A 351 9.03 -27.85 18.81
C SER A 351 8.74 -27.81 17.31
N ASN A 352 9.80 -27.57 16.53
CA ASN A 352 9.82 -28.03 15.13
C ASN A 352 9.43 -29.52 15.16
N SER A 353 8.25 -29.87 14.67
CA SER A 353 7.78 -31.25 14.55
C SER A 353 8.48 -32.04 13.44
N LEU A 354 9.65 -31.59 13.00
CA LEU A 354 10.54 -32.32 12.08
C LEU A 354 11.59 -33.07 12.90
N HIS A 355 11.14 -34.15 13.52
CA HIS A 355 11.95 -35.35 13.77
C HIS A 355 11.36 -36.51 13.00
#